data_AF-A0A532DU55-F1
#
_entry.id   AF-A0A532DU55-F1
#
_cell.length_a   1.000
_cell.length_b   1.000
_cell.length_c   1.000
_cell.angle_alpha   90.00
_cell.angle_beta   90.00
_cell.angle_gamma   90.00
#
_symmetry.space_group_name_H-M   'P 1'
#
loop_
_entity.id
_entity.type
_entity.pdbx_description
1 polymer ?
#
loop_
_entity_poly.entity_id
_entity_poly.type
_entity_poly.pdbx_seq_one_letter_code
_entity_poly.pdbx_strand_id
1 'polypeptide(L)'
;MDTHSTMLLLDSQRLAQLRDEFRLSMRRLFVDLCQEVHAHHADLARELGLPTGFFDRLHSSLQPKAYSNWKVVGWIETLNDLVYLLDVLCQLQSEQDRPEFAAQLLNECQEKFFEHGYLNDLFPTGQPQARGLEKRLFALCQRLAQELTREALWLDPAVAVKWLRQRKMKRWDVSGMLSDNFERSEIAGTVSVDILGAWCQAPKEVPRLLRQSEGHVLFRVEPTGITLKAGKVVSPIWSDGGGVGRWRWAYHPPVVAPHGGDDSITVGPTLVYGKNRQPRTVKPTDRRQVERITCAWQTIQLAWPEGHALLAVLTSRIIPLQAKGVVSFSYRHRPGLSFINCFDRGNLDLIDDLIHENSHHHLNLLLRKHVMYRGDHNQQIFYSPWRRSLRPLRGILHATFTFTMGALLFQRLSSWASGRGGAARWKQAGLTQRDLQRARFRCLEEVASVRYSLHDLHYADHHLGWLTGSGRHLVGQLTEAIEHVERESERFKRDVSRSAFSSALRKHSKEIQQARQTYGPMRLSRA
;
A
#
# COMPACT_ATOMS: atom_id res chain seq x y z
N MET A 1 29.74 14.45 -24.90
CA MET A 1 28.32 14.18 -25.20
C MET A 1 28.15 12.69 -25.00
N ASP A 2 27.97 12.26 -23.76
CA ASP A 2 27.86 10.85 -23.43
C ASP A 2 26.39 10.47 -23.33
N THR A 3 26.03 9.46 -24.11
CA THR A 3 24.73 8.81 -24.13
C THR A 3 24.49 8.12 -22.79
N HIS A 4 23.81 8.81 -21.88
CA HIS A 4 23.14 8.16 -20.76
C HIS A 4 22.09 7.23 -21.35
N SER A 5 22.43 5.95 -21.49
CA SER A 5 21.45 4.89 -21.70
C SER A 5 20.58 4.89 -20.44
N THR A 6 19.42 5.55 -20.51
CA THR A 6 18.49 5.70 -19.38
C THR A 6 18.11 4.29 -18.93
N MET A 7 18.52 3.91 -17.72
CA MET A 7 18.08 2.65 -17.12
C MET A 7 16.55 2.64 -17.12
N LEU A 8 15.94 1.69 -17.84
CA LEU A 8 14.49 1.57 -17.97
C LEU A 8 13.78 1.47 -16.60
N LEU A 9 14.48 0.95 -15.59
CA LEU A 9 14.04 0.91 -14.19
C LEU A 9 13.79 2.31 -13.59
N LEU A 10 14.42 3.34 -14.12
CA LEU A 10 14.31 4.73 -13.66
C LEU A 10 13.52 5.63 -14.63
N ASP A 11 12.88 5.04 -15.63
CA ASP A 11 12.08 5.77 -16.62
C ASP A 11 10.69 6.13 -16.05
N SER A 12 10.57 7.35 -15.54
CA SER A 12 9.31 7.87 -14.98
C SER A 12 8.22 8.05 -16.04
N GLN A 13 8.56 8.28 -17.31
CA GLN A 13 7.58 8.43 -18.38
C GLN A 13 6.94 7.08 -18.71
N ARG A 14 7.75 6.04 -18.85
CA ARG A 14 7.25 4.67 -19.05
C ARG A 14 6.44 4.19 -17.86
N LEU A 15 6.87 4.52 -16.65
CA LEU A 15 6.12 4.20 -15.44
C LEU A 15 4.78 4.96 -15.38
N ALA A 16 4.73 6.22 -15.82
CA ALA A 16 3.49 6.97 -15.93
C ALA A 16 2.53 6.36 -16.96
N GLN A 17 3.04 5.89 -18.10
CA GLN A 17 2.26 5.13 -19.10
C GLN A 17 1.70 3.84 -18.50
N LEU A 18 2.53 3.09 -17.75
CA LEU A 18 2.08 1.87 -17.08
C LEU A 18 0.98 2.15 -16.04
N ARG A 19 1.09 3.27 -15.31
CA ARG A 19 0.04 3.74 -14.40
C ARG A 19 -1.26 4.08 -15.17
N ASP A 20 -1.17 4.64 -16.37
CA ASP A 20 -2.35 4.91 -17.22
C ASP A 20 -3.00 3.62 -17.73
N GLU A 21 -2.22 2.63 -18.13
CA GLU A 21 -2.73 1.30 -18.45
C GLU A 21 -3.41 0.64 -17.25
N PHE A 22 -2.84 0.81 -16.05
CA PHE A 22 -3.45 0.34 -14.81
C PHE A 22 -4.78 1.03 -14.53
N ARG A 23 -4.90 2.35 -14.73
CA ARG A 23 -6.18 3.08 -14.62
C ARG A 23 -7.25 2.50 -15.55
N LEU A 24 -6.89 2.22 -16.80
CA LEU A 24 -7.81 1.62 -17.77
C LEU A 24 -8.22 0.20 -17.34
N SER A 25 -7.28 -0.59 -16.83
CA SER A 25 -7.53 -1.95 -16.36
C SER A 25 -8.46 -1.96 -15.14
N MET A 26 -8.20 -1.12 -14.14
CA MET A 26 -9.07 -0.98 -12.96
C MET A 26 -10.47 -0.48 -13.33
N ARG A 27 -10.56 0.44 -14.30
CA ARG A 27 -11.85 0.92 -14.79
C ARG A 27 -12.66 -0.18 -15.48
N ARG A 28 -12.01 -1.03 -16.29
CA ARG A 28 -12.65 -2.18 -16.95
C ARG A 28 -13.07 -3.24 -15.93
N LEU A 29 -12.15 -3.63 -15.04
CA LEU A 29 -12.40 -4.58 -13.96
C LEU A 29 -13.65 -4.19 -13.17
N PHE A 30 -13.79 -2.92 -12.79
CA PHE A 30 -14.99 -2.46 -12.09
C PHE A 30 -16.28 -2.70 -12.90
N VAL A 31 -16.27 -2.40 -14.21
CA VAL A 31 -17.44 -2.61 -15.07
C VAL A 31 -17.77 -4.10 -15.17
N ASP A 32 -16.75 -4.94 -15.36
CA ASP A 32 -16.89 -6.39 -15.48
C ASP A 32 -17.47 -6.98 -14.18
N LEU A 33 -16.94 -6.58 -13.01
CA LEU A 33 -17.45 -6.98 -11.70
C LEU A 33 -18.91 -6.57 -11.49
N CYS A 34 -19.27 -5.33 -11.84
CA CYS A 34 -20.67 -4.90 -11.76
C CYS A 34 -21.56 -5.74 -12.67
N GLN A 35 -21.14 -6.02 -13.91
CA GLN A 35 -21.91 -6.86 -14.84
C GLN A 35 -22.10 -8.28 -14.29
N GLU A 36 -21.06 -8.88 -13.74
CA GLU A 36 -21.09 -10.19 -13.11
C GLU A 36 -22.06 -10.25 -11.93
N VAL A 37 -22.03 -9.26 -11.03
CA VAL A 37 -23.01 -9.16 -9.94
C VAL A 37 -24.44 -9.09 -10.48
N HIS A 38 -24.68 -8.30 -11.52
CA HIS A 38 -26.01 -8.17 -12.13
C HIS A 38 -26.47 -9.46 -12.82
N ALA A 39 -25.56 -10.20 -13.46
CA ALA A 39 -25.88 -11.38 -14.25
C ALA A 39 -26.01 -12.66 -13.40
N HIS A 40 -25.12 -12.83 -12.43
CA HIS A 40 -24.94 -14.11 -11.72
C HIS A 40 -25.28 -14.04 -10.23
N HIS A 41 -25.28 -12.85 -9.61
CA HIS A 41 -25.49 -12.70 -8.16
C HIS A 41 -26.58 -11.69 -7.78
N ALA A 42 -27.53 -11.40 -8.68
CA ALA A 42 -28.52 -10.34 -8.46
C ALA A 42 -29.37 -10.54 -7.18
N ASP A 43 -29.73 -11.79 -6.86
CA ASP A 43 -30.53 -12.10 -5.68
C ASP A 43 -29.71 -11.98 -4.39
N LEU A 44 -28.49 -12.51 -4.35
CA LEU A 44 -27.57 -12.33 -3.22
C LEU A 44 -27.21 -10.85 -3.02
N ALA A 45 -26.96 -10.10 -4.09
CA ALA A 45 -26.71 -8.67 -4.02
C ALA A 45 -27.90 -7.92 -3.39
N ARG A 46 -29.13 -8.31 -3.73
CA ARG A 46 -30.35 -7.74 -3.13
C ARG A 46 -30.46 -8.10 -1.64
N GLU A 47 -30.18 -9.35 -1.28
CA GLU A 47 -30.19 -9.82 0.10
C GLU A 47 -29.15 -9.10 0.97
N LEU A 48 -27.95 -8.89 0.43
CA LEU A 48 -26.86 -8.16 1.09
C LEU A 48 -27.05 -6.64 1.07
N GLY A 49 -28.06 -6.14 0.36
CA GLY A 49 -28.34 -4.71 0.24
C GLY A 49 -27.33 -3.92 -0.60
N LEU A 50 -26.65 -4.58 -1.54
CA LEU A 50 -25.63 -3.97 -2.39
C LEU A 50 -26.30 -3.07 -3.46
N PRO A 51 -26.01 -1.76 -3.50
CA PRO A 51 -26.70 -0.83 -4.40
C PRO A 51 -25.98 -0.75 -5.75
N THR A 52 -25.94 -1.84 -6.52
CA THR A 52 -25.16 -1.92 -7.78
C THR A 52 -25.51 -0.80 -8.77
N GLY A 53 -26.79 -0.45 -8.91
CA GLY A 53 -27.22 0.67 -9.75
C GLY A 53 -26.79 2.06 -9.26
N PHE A 54 -26.36 2.21 -8.00
CA PHE A 54 -25.67 3.42 -7.52
C PHE A 54 -24.20 3.38 -7.91
N PHE A 55 -23.55 2.21 -7.79
CA PHE A 55 -22.15 2.04 -8.20
C PHE A 55 -21.93 2.38 -9.67
N ASP A 56 -22.85 2.00 -10.57
CA ASP A 56 -22.80 2.39 -12.00
C ASP A 56 -22.85 3.91 -12.20
N ARG A 57 -23.66 4.61 -11.39
CA ARG A 57 -23.76 6.07 -11.44
C ARG A 57 -22.49 6.74 -10.91
N LEU A 58 -21.92 6.20 -9.84
CA LEU A 58 -20.68 6.69 -9.27
C LEU A 58 -19.51 6.50 -10.23
N HIS A 59 -19.40 5.33 -10.86
CA HIS A 59 -18.42 5.08 -11.91
C HIS A 59 -18.45 6.15 -13.01
N SER A 60 -19.65 6.53 -13.43
CA SER A 60 -19.88 7.51 -14.48
C SER A 60 -19.47 8.95 -14.06
N SER A 61 -19.39 9.24 -12.76
CA SER A 61 -18.94 10.55 -12.26
C SER A 61 -17.45 10.61 -11.94
N LEU A 62 -16.80 9.46 -11.71
CA LEU A 62 -15.39 9.40 -11.37
C LEU A 62 -14.49 9.79 -12.55
N GLN A 63 -13.53 10.67 -12.26
CA GLN A 63 -12.51 11.07 -13.22
C GLN A 63 -11.54 9.92 -13.52
N PRO A 64 -10.98 9.81 -14.75
CA PRO A 64 -10.04 8.74 -15.09
C PRO A 64 -8.85 8.59 -14.14
N LYS A 65 -8.33 9.71 -13.61
CA LYS A 65 -7.22 9.70 -12.64
C LYS A 65 -7.54 9.01 -11.31
N ALA A 66 -8.82 8.86 -10.96
CA ALA A 66 -9.24 8.22 -9.72
C ALA A 66 -8.92 6.71 -9.71
N TYR A 67 -8.87 6.05 -10.87
CA TYR A 67 -8.63 4.60 -11.00
C TYR A 67 -7.18 4.16 -10.73
N SER A 68 -6.31 5.06 -10.27
CA SER A 68 -5.01 4.72 -9.68
C SER A 68 -4.86 5.26 -8.26
N ASN A 69 -5.91 5.81 -7.66
CA ASN A 69 -5.90 6.34 -6.30
C ASN A 69 -6.19 5.20 -5.32
N TRP A 70 -5.44 5.14 -4.22
CA TRP A 70 -5.54 4.10 -3.19
C TRP A 70 -6.95 3.85 -2.68
N LYS A 71 -7.81 4.89 -2.62
CA LYS A 71 -9.19 4.78 -2.10
C LYS A 71 -10.10 4.08 -3.11
N VAL A 72 -10.06 4.50 -4.37
CA VAL A 72 -10.88 3.90 -5.43
C VAL A 72 -10.37 2.53 -5.82
N VAL A 73 -9.06 2.33 -5.90
CA VAL A 73 -8.49 0.99 -6.16
C VAL A 73 -8.85 0.04 -5.03
N GLY A 74 -8.68 0.43 -3.76
CA GLY A 74 -9.07 -0.40 -2.63
C GLY A 74 -10.57 -0.73 -2.62
N TRP A 75 -11.43 0.22 -3.02
CA TRP A 75 -12.86 -0.02 -3.19
C TRP A 75 -13.15 -1.06 -4.29
N ILE A 76 -12.49 -0.98 -5.45
CA ILE A 76 -12.67 -1.96 -6.54
C ILE A 76 -12.13 -3.34 -6.15
N GLU A 77 -10.97 -3.41 -5.49
CA GLU A 77 -10.41 -4.68 -5.01
C GLU A 77 -11.32 -5.32 -3.95
N THR A 78 -11.92 -4.52 -3.05
CA THR A 78 -12.93 -5.03 -2.10
C THR A 78 -14.17 -5.58 -2.83
N LEU A 79 -14.57 -4.98 -3.95
CA LEU A 79 -15.67 -5.48 -4.78
C LEU A 79 -15.27 -6.78 -5.48
N ASN A 80 -14.04 -6.86 -5.99
CA ASN A 80 -13.48 -8.07 -6.58
C ASN A 80 -13.49 -9.24 -5.58
N ASP A 81 -13.05 -8.98 -4.35
CA ASP A 81 -13.05 -9.95 -3.27
C ASP A 81 -14.47 -10.38 -2.88
N LEU A 82 -15.42 -9.44 -2.86
CA LEU A 82 -16.83 -9.76 -2.62
C LEU A 82 -17.38 -10.68 -3.71
N VAL A 83 -17.16 -10.36 -5.00
CA VAL A 83 -17.64 -11.19 -6.12
C VAL A 83 -17.08 -12.61 -6.02
N TYR A 84 -15.77 -12.74 -5.81
CA TYR A 84 -15.14 -14.03 -5.55
C TYR A 84 -15.80 -14.79 -4.37
N LEU A 85 -16.07 -14.10 -3.25
CA LEU A 85 -16.69 -14.75 -2.09
C LEU A 85 -18.17 -15.11 -2.32
N LEU A 86 -18.87 -14.41 -3.22
CA LEU A 86 -20.21 -14.79 -3.66
C LEU A 86 -20.18 -16.09 -4.45
N ASP A 87 -19.21 -16.27 -5.35
CA ASP A 87 -19.00 -17.54 -6.05
C ASP A 87 -18.71 -18.69 -5.09
N VAL A 88 -17.79 -18.48 -4.13
CA VAL A 88 -17.46 -19.46 -3.10
C VAL A 88 -18.70 -19.82 -2.26
N LEU A 89 -19.57 -18.85 -1.97
CA LEU A 89 -20.81 -19.08 -1.23
C LEU A 89 -21.79 -19.94 -2.05
N CYS A 90 -21.99 -19.62 -3.33
CA CYS A 90 -22.81 -20.42 -4.24
C CYS A 90 -22.27 -21.85 -4.37
N GLN A 91 -20.95 -22.02 -4.50
CA GLN A 91 -20.31 -23.33 -4.59
C GLN A 91 -20.55 -24.14 -3.31
N LEU A 92 -20.32 -23.54 -2.13
CA LEU A 92 -20.49 -24.18 -0.83
C LEU A 92 -21.93 -24.67 -0.60
N GLN A 93 -22.94 -23.97 -1.14
CA GLN A 93 -24.35 -24.38 -1.03
C GLN A 93 -24.65 -25.70 -1.77
N SER A 94 -23.92 -25.98 -2.85
CA SER A 94 -24.04 -27.21 -3.63
C SER A 94 -23.03 -28.30 -3.27
N GLU A 95 -22.05 -28.00 -2.42
CA GLU A 95 -20.95 -28.89 -2.06
C GLU A 95 -21.38 -30.02 -1.11
N GLN A 96 -20.99 -31.25 -1.46
CA GLN A 96 -21.24 -32.46 -0.68
C GLN A 96 -20.11 -32.70 0.34
N ASP A 97 -18.85 -32.50 -0.05
CA ASP A 97 -17.70 -32.67 0.82
C ASP A 97 -17.30 -31.34 1.48
N ARG A 98 -18.11 -30.92 2.46
CA ARG A 98 -17.87 -29.67 3.19
C ARG A 98 -16.54 -29.64 3.97
N PRO A 99 -16.06 -30.75 4.60
CA PRO A 99 -14.74 -30.79 5.22
C PRO A 99 -13.59 -30.52 4.25
N GLU A 100 -13.56 -31.18 3.10
CA GLU A 100 -12.50 -30.99 2.10
C GLU A 100 -12.54 -29.57 1.51
N PHE A 101 -13.74 -29.08 1.19
CA PHE A 101 -13.93 -27.70 0.74
C PHE A 101 -13.36 -26.68 1.74
N ALA A 102 -13.62 -26.88 3.04
CA ALA A 102 -13.11 -25.98 4.07
C ALA A 102 -11.57 -26.02 4.17
N ALA A 103 -10.94 -27.17 3.91
CA ALA A 103 -9.49 -27.31 3.86
C ALA A 103 -8.88 -26.58 2.65
N GLN A 104 -9.50 -26.75 1.47
CA GLN A 104 -9.07 -26.07 0.25
C GLN A 104 -9.24 -24.55 0.36
N LEU A 105 -10.39 -24.08 0.84
CA LEU A 105 -10.65 -22.65 1.03
C LEU A 105 -9.69 -22.04 2.06
N LEU A 106 -9.34 -22.75 3.15
CA LEU A 106 -8.35 -22.27 4.10
C LEU A 106 -6.98 -22.08 3.43
N ASN A 107 -6.52 -23.07 2.65
CA ASN A 107 -5.25 -22.99 1.94
C ASN A 107 -5.25 -21.84 0.94
N GLU A 108 -6.32 -21.71 0.16
CA GLU A 108 -6.47 -20.61 -0.81
C GLU A 108 -6.52 -19.24 -0.13
N CYS A 109 -7.21 -19.10 1.00
CA CYS A 109 -7.22 -17.85 1.75
C CYS A 109 -5.85 -17.50 2.33
N GLN A 110 -5.05 -18.49 2.75
CA GLN A 110 -3.67 -18.28 3.20
C GLN A 110 -2.76 -17.76 2.08
N GLU A 111 -3.07 -18.08 0.82
CA GLU A 111 -2.29 -17.63 -0.34
C GLU A 111 -2.79 -16.32 -0.94
N LYS A 112 -4.10 -16.19 -1.16
CA LYS A 112 -4.71 -15.06 -1.88
C LYS A 112 -5.06 -13.87 -0.98
N PHE A 113 -5.50 -14.14 0.25
CA PHE A 113 -6.02 -13.12 1.17
C PHE A 113 -5.10 -12.84 2.37
N PHE A 114 -3.81 -13.17 2.30
CA PHE A 114 -2.89 -12.99 3.43
C PHE A 114 -2.75 -11.53 3.91
N GLU A 115 -3.00 -10.54 3.05
CA GLU A 115 -3.02 -9.11 3.41
C GLU A 115 -4.37 -8.66 4.01
N HIS A 116 -5.40 -9.50 3.90
CA HIS A 116 -6.76 -9.23 4.34
C HIS A 116 -7.06 -9.98 5.64
N GLY A 117 -7.82 -9.35 6.54
CA GLY A 117 -8.24 -9.98 7.81
C GLY A 117 -9.25 -11.13 7.66
N TYR A 118 -9.60 -11.52 6.42
CA TYR A 118 -10.70 -12.44 6.09
C TYR A 118 -10.49 -13.84 6.67
N LEU A 119 -9.25 -14.29 6.80
CA LEU A 119 -8.91 -15.58 7.42
C LEU A 119 -9.49 -15.71 8.83
N ASN A 120 -9.42 -14.65 9.64
CA ASN A 120 -9.95 -14.69 10.99
C ASN A 120 -11.49 -14.68 11.02
N ASP A 121 -12.13 -14.07 10.01
CA ASP A 121 -13.59 -14.09 9.87
C ASP A 121 -14.09 -15.50 9.48
N LEU A 122 -13.40 -16.16 8.56
CA LEU A 122 -13.79 -17.47 8.02
C LEU A 122 -13.32 -18.64 8.90
N PHE A 123 -12.12 -18.54 9.49
CA PHE A 123 -11.43 -19.59 10.24
C PHE A 123 -10.81 -19.03 11.54
N PRO A 124 -11.63 -18.64 12.53
CA PRO A 124 -11.16 -17.96 13.74
C PRO A 124 -10.19 -18.77 14.61
N THR A 125 -10.15 -20.10 14.45
CA THR A 125 -9.22 -21.00 15.14
C THR A 125 -7.98 -21.35 14.31
N GLY A 126 -7.88 -20.84 13.07
CA GLY A 126 -6.84 -21.21 12.11
C GLY A 126 -6.94 -22.64 11.59
N GLN A 127 -8.06 -23.33 11.82
CA GLN A 127 -8.30 -24.72 11.37
C GLN A 127 -9.44 -24.78 10.35
N PRO A 128 -9.44 -25.77 9.43
CA PRO A 128 -10.49 -25.90 8.41
C PRO A 128 -11.80 -26.39 9.05
N GLN A 129 -12.67 -25.44 9.40
CA GLN A 129 -13.91 -25.72 10.12
C GLN A 129 -15.13 -25.59 9.20
N ALA A 130 -15.59 -26.72 8.65
CA ALA A 130 -16.80 -26.76 7.81
C ALA A 130 -18.07 -26.32 8.56
N ARG A 131 -18.18 -26.66 9.85
CA ARG A 131 -19.37 -26.32 10.66
C ARG A 131 -19.50 -24.80 10.79
N GLY A 132 -20.62 -24.28 10.32
CA GLY A 132 -20.94 -22.84 10.37
C GLY A 132 -20.13 -21.99 9.37
N LEU A 133 -19.37 -22.60 8.45
CA LEU A 133 -18.59 -21.87 7.44
C LEU A 133 -19.50 -21.00 6.57
N GLU A 134 -20.61 -21.54 6.10
CA GLU A 134 -21.61 -20.83 5.29
C GLU A 134 -22.11 -19.54 5.97
N LYS A 135 -22.45 -19.62 7.26
CA LYS A 135 -22.88 -18.46 8.05
C LYS A 135 -21.76 -17.41 8.19
N ARG A 136 -20.51 -17.85 8.39
CA ARG A 136 -19.35 -16.94 8.50
C ARG A 136 -19.03 -16.28 7.17
N LEU A 137 -19.10 -17.04 6.08
CA LEU A 137 -18.90 -16.56 4.72
C LEU A 137 -19.98 -15.54 4.33
N PHE A 138 -21.25 -15.84 4.58
CA PHE A 138 -22.33 -14.88 4.35
C PHE A 138 -22.14 -13.60 5.18
N ALA A 139 -21.76 -13.72 6.47
CA ALA A 139 -21.47 -12.56 7.31
C ALA A 139 -20.30 -11.72 6.79
N LEU A 140 -19.26 -12.36 6.25
CA LEU A 140 -18.16 -11.68 5.58
C LEU A 140 -18.65 -10.93 4.33
N CYS A 141 -19.43 -11.57 3.44
CA CYS A 141 -20.02 -10.91 2.28
C CYS A 141 -20.87 -9.71 2.68
N GLN A 142 -21.67 -9.84 3.74
CA GLN A 142 -22.48 -8.73 4.27
C GLN A 142 -21.62 -7.59 4.79
N ARG A 143 -20.53 -7.89 5.51
CA ARG A 143 -19.57 -6.88 6.00
C ARG A 143 -18.93 -6.13 4.84
N LEU A 144 -18.48 -6.84 3.79
CA LEU A 144 -17.88 -6.22 2.60
C LEU A 144 -18.89 -5.38 1.82
N ALA A 145 -20.12 -5.86 1.62
CA ALA A 145 -21.18 -5.09 0.96
C ALA A 145 -21.50 -3.78 1.68
N GLN A 146 -21.55 -3.80 3.02
CA GLN A 146 -21.73 -2.61 3.85
C GLN A 146 -20.53 -1.66 3.73
N GLU A 147 -19.31 -2.18 3.74
CA GLU A 147 -18.09 -1.39 3.56
C GLU A 147 -18.04 -0.71 2.20
N LEU A 148 -18.30 -1.44 1.11
CA LEU A 148 -18.37 -0.92 -0.25
C LEU A 148 -19.41 0.20 -0.37
N THR A 149 -20.60 0.00 0.18
CA THR A 149 -21.68 0.97 0.13
C THR A 149 -21.33 2.24 0.91
N ARG A 150 -20.73 2.08 2.09
CA ARG A 150 -20.29 3.19 2.94
C ARG A 150 -19.17 3.99 2.27
N GLU A 151 -18.15 3.33 1.73
CA GLU A 151 -17.06 4.01 1.03
C GLU A 151 -17.57 4.78 -0.20
N ALA A 152 -18.41 4.13 -1.02
CA ALA A 152 -19.00 4.73 -2.21
C ALA A 152 -19.81 6.01 -1.91
N LEU A 153 -20.51 6.05 -0.78
CA LEU A 153 -21.28 7.23 -0.34
C LEU A 153 -20.41 8.50 -0.23
N TRP A 154 -19.15 8.34 0.16
CA TRP A 154 -18.24 9.45 0.48
C TRP A 154 -17.22 9.76 -0.61
N LEU A 155 -17.17 8.97 -1.68
CA LEU A 155 -16.46 9.32 -2.91
C LEU A 155 -17.12 10.53 -3.58
N ASP A 156 -18.46 10.53 -3.68
CA ASP A 156 -19.24 11.68 -4.15
C ASP A 156 -20.67 11.67 -3.55
N PRO A 157 -20.92 12.43 -2.46
CA PRO A 157 -22.24 12.44 -1.80
C PRO A 157 -23.34 13.05 -2.68
N ALA A 158 -22.99 13.93 -3.63
CA ALA A 158 -23.98 14.54 -4.52
C ALA A 158 -24.57 13.50 -5.47
N VAL A 159 -23.75 12.56 -5.95
CA VAL A 159 -24.20 11.45 -6.81
C VAL A 159 -25.17 10.53 -6.07
N ALA A 160 -24.91 10.23 -4.79
CA ALA A 160 -25.81 9.41 -3.97
C ALA A 160 -27.20 10.05 -3.83
N VAL A 161 -27.26 11.34 -3.49
CA VAL A 161 -28.52 12.09 -3.38
C VAL A 161 -29.24 12.19 -4.73
N LYS A 162 -28.52 12.45 -5.81
CA LYS A 162 -29.09 12.49 -7.17
C LYS A 162 -29.67 11.14 -7.59
N TRP A 163 -28.95 10.05 -7.34
CA TRP A 163 -29.41 8.69 -7.61
C TRP A 163 -30.70 8.35 -6.86
N LEU A 164 -30.75 8.70 -5.56
CA LEU A 164 -31.94 8.52 -4.73
C LEU A 164 -33.16 9.27 -5.28
N ARG A 165 -32.99 10.53 -5.72
CA ARG A 165 -34.06 11.31 -6.38
C ARG A 165 -34.53 10.66 -7.67
N GLN A 166 -33.61 10.20 -8.51
CA GLN A 166 -33.94 9.53 -9.78
C GLN A 166 -34.74 8.25 -9.56
N ARG A 167 -34.44 7.50 -8.50
CA ARG A 167 -35.20 6.31 -8.09
C ARG A 167 -36.52 6.63 -7.39
N LYS A 168 -36.86 7.92 -7.22
CA LYS A 168 -38.06 8.39 -6.48
C LYS A 168 -38.15 7.83 -5.05
N MET A 169 -37.01 7.51 -4.46
CA MET A 169 -36.93 7.01 -3.09
C MET A 169 -37.04 8.19 -2.12
N LYS A 170 -37.79 8.03 -1.04
CA LYS A 170 -37.88 9.07 0.01
C LYS A 170 -36.66 9.07 0.92
N ARG A 171 -36.05 7.90 1.09
CA ARG A 171 -34.99 7.64 2.07
C ARG A 171 -34.20 6.40 1.67
N TRP A 172 -32.91 6.41 1.95
CA TRP A 172 -32.03 5.26 1.88
C TRP A 172 -31.12 5.26 3.11
N ASP A 173 -31.16 4.18 3.88
CA ASP A 173 -30.33 4.04 5.07
C ASP A 173 -29.14 3.14 4.76
N VAL A 174 -27.95 3.62 5.11
CA VAL A 174 -26.67 2.93 4.95
C VAL A 174 -26.06 2.71 6.32
N SER A 175 -25.76 1.45 6.66
CA SER A 175 -25.04 1.11 7.88
C SER A 175 -23.64 1.74 7.86
N GLY A 176 -23.25 2.38 8.95
CA GLY A 176 -21.99 3.10 9.09
C GLY A 176 -21.17 2.65 10.29
N MET A 177 -19.86 2.86 10.19
CA MET A 177 -18.93 2.70 11.30
C MET A 177 -18.06 3.97 11.36
N LEU A 178 -18.03 4.61 12.52
CA LEU A 178 -17.19 5.80 12.80
C LEU A 178 -16.18 5.52 13.93
N SER A 179 -15.74 4.28 14.07
CA SER A 179 -14.55 3.92 14.86
C SER A 179 -13.27 4.31 14.11
N ASP A 180 -12.12 4.18 14.77
CA ASP A 180 -10.83 4.28 14.07
C ASP A 180 -10.76 3.21 12.96
N ASN A 181 -10.29 3.59 11.77
CA ASN A 181 -9.94 2.64 10.72
C ASN A 181 -8.43 2.63 10.53
N PHE A 182 -7.78 1.52 10.91
CA PHE A 182 -6.32 1.43 10.89
C PHE A 182 -5.75 1.17 9.49
N GLU A 183 -6.49 0.51 8.61
CA GLU A 183 -6.06 0.19 7.24
C GLU A 183 -6.03 1.43 6.35
N ARG A 184 -6.98 2.36 6.53
CA ARG A 184 -7.07 3.64 5.81
C ARG A 184 -6.53 4.83 6.60
N SER A 185 -6.18 4.62 7.87
CA SER A 185 -5.82 5.67 8.84
C SER A 185 -6.88 6.77 8.94
N GLU A 186 -8.13 6.38 9.24
CA GLU A 186 -9.26 7.29 9.43
C GLU A 186 -9.55 7.47 10.93
N ILE A 187 -9.76 8.71 11.35
CA ILE A 187 -9.97 9.07 12.75
C ILE A 187 -11.42 8.75 13.16
N ALA A 188 -11.61 8.17 14.34
CA ALA A 188 -12.94 7.96 14.91
C ALA A 188 -13.77 9.26 14.95
N GLY A 189 -15.06 9.16 14.64
CA GLY A 189 -15.98 10.30 14.61
C GLY A 189 -15.74 11.26 13.44
N THR A 190 -15.05 10.80 12.39
CA THR A 190 -14.85 11.56 11.15
C THR A 190 -15.28 10.78 9.93
N VAL A 191 -15.59 11.48 8.85
CA VAL A 191 -15.87 10.88 7.54
C VAL A 191 -14.79 11.34 6.58
N SER A 192 -14.05 10.40 5.97
CA SER A 192 -13.13 10.73 4.86
C SER A 192 -13.95 11.00 3.61
N VAL A 193 -13.84 12.21 3.08
CA VAL A 193 -14.55 12.66 1.88
C VAL A 193 -13.57 12.77 0.74
N ASP A 194 -14.04 12.60 -0.49
CA ASP A 194 -13.24 12.65 -1.71
C ASP A 194 -12.06 11.64 -1.78
N ILE A 195 -11.23 11.77 -2.82
CA ILE A 195 -10.05 10.93 -3.10
C ILE A 195 -8.71 11.61 -2.76
N LEU A 196 -8.73 12.91 -2.46
CA LEU A 196 -7.56 13.71 -2.06
C LEU A 196 -7.33 13.63 -0.54
N GLY A 197 -8.29 13.06 0.20
CA GLY A 197 -8.14 12.76 1.62
C GLY A 197 -8.52 13.93 2.51
N ALA A 198 -9.49 14.74 2.07
CA ALA A 198 -10.23 15.63 2.94
C ALA A 198 -11.10 14.81 3.91
N TRP A 199 -11.58 15.46 4.96
CA TRP A 199 -12.45 14.80 5.93
C TRP A 199 -13.34 15.79 6.68
N CYS A 200 -14.46 15.28 7.18
CA CYS A 200 -15.42 16.04 7.97
C CYS A 200 -15.46 15.52 9.41
N GLN A 201 -15.45 16.42 10.38
CA GLN A 201 -15.48 16.09 11.80
C GLN A 201 -16.90 16.21 12.37
N ALA A 202 -17.33 15.17 13.09
CA ALA A 202 -18.62 15.19 13.76
C ALA A 202 -18.68 16.25 14.90
N PRO A 203 -19.84 16.87 15.15
CA PRO A 203 -20.06 17.75 16.29
C PRO A 203 -19.79 17.05 17.63
N LYS A 204 -19.49 17.84 18.68
CA LYS A 204 -19.06 17.32 20.00
C LYS A 204 -20.03 16.34 20.66
N GLU A 205 -21.33 16.40 20.34
CA GLU A 205 -22.30 15.44 20.90
C GLU A 205 -22.14 14.02 20.33
N VAL A 206 -21.68 13.88 19.09
CA VAL A 206 -21.64 12.60 18.37
C VAL A 206 -20.58 11.64 18.94
N PRO A 207 -19.31 12.04 19.18
CA PRO A 207 -18.28 11.12 19.71
C PRO A 207 -18.61 10.49 21.06
N ARG A 208 -19.44 11.14 21.89
CA ARG A 208 -19.91 10.55 23.16
C ARG A 208 -20.84 9.36 22.90
N LEU A 209 -21.73 9.48 21.92
CA LEU A 209 -22.67 8.44 21.53
C LEU A 209 -22.00 7.30 20.78
N LEU A 210 -20.99 7.61 19.95
CA LEU A 210 -20.20 6.58 19.26
C LEU A 210 -19.52 5.62 20.23
N ARG A 211 -19.10 6.08 21.42
CA ARG A 211 -18.54 5.20 22.46
C ARG A 211 -19.56 4.21 23.02
N GLN A 212 -20.84 4.57 23.03
CA GLN A 212 -21.92 3.71 23.53
C GLN A 212 -22.40 2.71 22.48
N SER A 213 -22.28 3.05 21.19
CA SER A 213 -22.68 2.19 20.07
C SER A 213 -21.50 1.48 19.41
N GLU A 214 -20.33 1.44 20.04
CA GLU A 214 -19.09 0.87 19.48
C GLU A 214 -18.75 1.42 18.07
N GLY A 215 -19.12 2.68 17.80
CA GLY A 215 -18.92 3.35 16.52
C GLY A 215 -20.00 3.09 15.48
N HIS A 216 -20.95 2.19 15.73
CA HIS A 216 -22.05 1.90 14.81
C HIS A 216 -22.99 3.10 14.67
N VAL A 217 -23.30 3.46 13.42
CA VAL A 217 -24.22 4.56 13.05
C VAL A 217 -25.05 4.19 11.84
N LEU A 218 -26.05 5.03 11.54
CA LEU A 218 -26.83 4.95 10.32
C LEU A 218 -26.65 6.25 9.53
N PHE A 219 -26.13 6.17 8.31
CA PHE A 219 -26.16 7.29 7.37
C PHE A 219 -27.47 7.26 6.62
N ARG A 220 -28.28 8.30 6.80
CA ARG A 220 -29.54 8.46 6.11
C ARG A 220 -29.36 9.41 4.94
N VAL A 221 -29.50 8.87 3.75
CA VAL A 221 -29.53 9.64 2.49
C VAL A 221 -30.98 10.01 2.21
N GLU A 222 -31.23 11.29 2.00
CA GLU A 222 -32.53 11.87 1.69
C GLU A 222 -32.40 12.76 0.44
N PRO A 223 -33.51 13.10 -0.23
CA PRO A 223 -33.47 14.01 -1.37
C PRO A 223 -32.83 15.36 -1.07
N THR A 224 -32.67 15.78 0.18
CA THR A 224 -32.09 17.09 0.55
C THR A 224 -30.65 17.00 1.05
N GLY A 225 -30.14 15.80 1.32
CA GLY A 225 -28.79 15.64 1.90
C GLY A 225 -28.54 14.29 2.56
N ILE A 226 -27.47 14.23 3.34
CA ILE A 226 -27.06 13.06 4.12
C ILE A 226 -26.98 13.46 5.59
N THR A 227 -27.66 12.70 6.44
CA THR A 227 -27.66 12.87 7.89
C THR A 227 -27.10 11.63 8.58
N LEU A 228 -26.42 11.83 9.70
CA LEU A 228 -26.04 10.77 10.62
C LEU A 228 -27.15 10.56 11.63
N LYS A 229 -27.49 9.30 11.92
CA LYS A 229 -28.29 8.92 13.08
C LYS A 229 -27.47 8.00 14.00
N ALA A 230 -27.32 8.42 15.26
CA ALA A 230 -26.72 7.65 16.34
C ALA A 230 -27.64 7.71 17.57
N GLY A 231 -28.31 6.60 17.87
CA GLY A 231 -29.37 6.57 18.89
C GLY A 231 -30.50 7.57 18.57
N LYS A 232 -30.70 8.54 19.47
CA LYS A 232 -31.69 9.62 19.32
C LYS A 232 -31.14 10.86 18.60
N VAL A 233 -29.83 10.96 18.40
CA VAL A 233 -29.23 12.12 17.74
C VAL A 233 -29.27 11.96 16.24
N VAL A 234 -29.73 13.02 15.57
CA VAL A 234 -29.66 13.18 14.12
C VAL A 234 -28.79 14.40 13.83
N SER A 235 -27.74 14.23 13.05
CA SER A 235 -26.78 15.29 12.73
C SER A 235 -26.59 15.38 11.21
N PRO A 236 -26.93 16.51 10.56
CA PRO A 236 -26.70 16.67 9.13
C PRO A 236 -25.20 16.71 8.84
N ILE A 237 -24.74 15.91 7.88
CA ILE A 237 -23.34 15.87 7.44
C ILE A 237 -23.17 16.74 6.20
N TRP A 238 -24.05 16.56 5.21
CA TRP A 238 -23.98 17.19 3.90
C TRP A 238 -25.39 17.55 3.43
N SER A 239 -25.56 18.69 2.75
CA SER A 239 -26.85 19.12 2.18
C SER A 239 -26.68 19.62 0.75
N ASP A 240 -27.67 19.34 -0.11
CA ASP A 240 -27.73 19.93 -1.45
C ASP A 240 -28.23 21.37 -1.34
N GLY A 241 -27.36 22.34 -1.64
CA GLY A 241 -27.65 23.77 -1.56
C GLY A 241 -28.19 24.38 -2.84
N GLY A 242 -28.88 23.60 -3.70
CA GLY A 242 -29.37 24.08 -4.99
C GLY A 242 -28.32 24.02 -6.10
N GLY A 243 -27.55 22.91 -6.15
CA GLY A 243 -26.53 22.66 -7.16
C GLY A 243 -25.10 22.68 -6.64
N VAL A 244 -24.86 23.32 -5.49
CA VAL A 244 -23.57 23.27 -4.77
C VAL A 244 -23.78 22.60 -3.42
N GLY A 245 -23.16 21.43 -3.24
CA GLY A 245 -23.17 20.71 -1.96
C GLY A 245 -22.51 21.53 -0.85
N ARG A 246 -23.09 21.49 0.36
CA ARG A 246 -22.55 22.16 1.54
C ARG A 246 -22.32 21.16 2.67
N TRP A 247 -21.09 21.13 3.18
CA TRP A 247 -20.75 20.42 4.41
C TRP A 247 -21.34 21.14 5.62
N ARG A 248 -21.95 20.37 6.51
CA ARG A 248 -22.53 20.85 7.78
C ARG A 248 -21.65 20.48 8.97
N TRP A 249 -20.92 19.39 8.84
CA TRP A 249 -19.80 19.05 9.71
C TRP A 249 -18.59 19.91 9.38
N ALA A 250 -17.68 20.06 10.34
CA ALA A 250 -16.46 20.84 10.13
C ALA A 250 -15.59 20.17 9.08
N TYR A 251 -15.45 20.81 7.92
CA TYR A 251 -14.66 20.33 6.80
C TYR A 251 -13.19 20.68 7.01
N HIS A 252 -12.32 19.69 6.84
CA HIS A 252 -10.88 19.82 6.93
C HIS A 252 -10.27 19.45 5.57
N PRO A 253 -9.58 20.37 4.89
CA PRO A 253 -8.93 20.06 3.63
C PRO A 253 -7.78 19.06 3.83
N PRO A 254 -7.31 18.40 2.76
CA PRO A 254 -6.15 17.53 2.82
C PRO A 254 -4.93 18.28 3.37
N VAL A 255 -4.18 17.65 4.28
CA VAL A 255 -2.87 18.16 4.68
C VAL A 255 -1.88 17.78 3.59
N VAL A 256 -1.15 18.77 3.08
CA VAL A 256 -0.20 18.60 1.99
C VAL A 256 1.22 18.87 2.50
N ALA A 257 2.17 17.99 2.18
CA ALA A 257 3.59 18.30 2.33
C ALA A 257 4.05 19.09 1.08
N PRO A 258 4.51 20.34 1.18
CA PRO A 258 4.68 21.19 0.00
C PRO A 258 5.76 20.70 -0.97
N HIS A 259 5.43 20.57 -2.26
CA HIS A 259 5.88 21.54 -3.28
C HIS A 259 4.95 21.56 -4.51
N GLY A 260 4.98 22.68 -5.24
CA GLY A 260 3.90 23.18 -6.12
C GLY A 260 3.65 22.47 -7.45
N GLY A 261 2.42 22.64 -7.95
CA GLY A 261 1.87 22.00 -9.15
C GLY A 261 0.89 20.87 -8.81
N ASP A 262 0.54 20.05 -9.81
CA ASP A 262 -0.31 18.86 -9.67
C ASP A 262 0.35 17.70 -8.88
N ASP A 263 1.63 17.83 -8.49
CA ASP A 263 2.47 16.78 -7.88
C ASP A 263 2.52 16.83 -6.34
N SER A 264 1.48 17.38 -5.71
CA SER A 264 1.43 17.51 -4.25
C SER A 264 1.14 16.18 -3.56
N ILE A 265 1.93 15.81 -2.55
CA ILE A 265 1.68 14.62 -1.74
C ILE A 265 0.88 14.95 -0.47
N THR A 266 -0.10 14.09 -0.16
CA THR A 266 -0.94 14.27 1.02
C THR A 266 -0.40 13.51 2.23
N VAL A 267 -0.53 14.10 3.41
CA VAL A 267 -0.18 13.49 4.69
C VAL A 267 -1.46 13.18 5.44
N GLY A 268 -1.72 11.89 5.70
CA GLY A 268 -2.88 11.46 6.46
C GLY A 268 -2.69 11.58 7.97
N PRO A 269 -3.72 11.23 8.75
CA PRO A 269 -3.65 11.08 10.20
C PRO A 269 -2.57 10.09 10.63
N THR A 270 -2.00 10.28 11.82
CA THR A 270 -0.98 9.41 12.40
C THR A 270 -1.61 8.15 12.97
N LEU A 271 -1.13 7.00 12.52
CA LEU A 271 -1.48 5.69 13.08
C LEU A 271 -0.59 5.37 14.28
N VAL A 272 -1.17 5.13 15.45
CA VAL A 272 -0.44 4.90 16.70
C VAL A 272 -0.58 3.45 17.13
N TYR A 273 0.56 2.79 17.39
CA TYR A 273 0.60 1.42 17.88
C TYR A 273 0.80 1.37 19.40
N GLY A 274 0.21 0.35 20.02
CA GLY A 274 0.44 -0.02 21.41
C GLY A 274 1.77 -0.75 21.63
N LYS A 275 2.12 -1.00 22.89
CA LYS A 275 3.32 -1.77 23.28
C LYS A 275 3.29 -3.21 22.76
N ASN A 276 2.10 -3.77 22.54
CA ASN A 276 1.86 -5.09 21.96
C ASN A 276 2.00 -5.14 20.44
N ARG A 277 2.47 -4.05 19.79
CA ARG A 277 2.57 -3.92 18.33
C ARG A 277 1.24 -4.07 17.60
N GLN A 278 0.14 -3.76 18.28
CA GLN A 278 -1.17 -3.66 17.65
C GLN A 278 -1.55 -2.20 17.43
N PRO A 279 -2.26 -1.87 16.35
CA PRO A 279 -2.89 -0.57 16.19
C PRO A 279 -3.76 -0.22 17.40
N ARG A 280 -3.66 1.01 17.90
CA ARG A 280 -4.39 1.47 19.08
C ARG A 280 -5.36 2.59 18.75
N THR A 281 -4.92 3.58 17.98
CA THR A 281 -5.73 4.75 17.64
C THR A 281 -5.17 5.49 16.43
N VAL A 282 -5.99 6.31 15.81
CA VAL A 282 -5.62 7.24 14.76
C VAL A 282 -5.84 8.67 15.27
N LYS A 283 -4.83 9.54 15.09
CA LYS A 283 -4.90 10.94 15.54
C LYS A 283 -4.47 11.91 14.44
N PRO A 284 -4.89 13.19 14.48
CA PRO A 284 -4.33 14.21 13.60
C PRO A 284 -2.80 14.23 13.64
N THR A 285 -2.18 14.42 12.49
CA THR A 285 -0.71 14.45 12.37
C THR A 285 -0.15 15.80 12.83
N ASP A 286 0.87 15.75 13.68
CA ASP A 286 1.56 16.95 14.16
C ASP A 286 2.28 17.67 13.00
N ARG A 287 2.19 19.00 12.97
CA ARG A 287 2.83 19.86 11.95
C ARG A 287 4.32 19.56 11.76
N ARG A 288 5.04 19.28 12.85
CA ARG A 288 6.46 18.91 12.81
C ARG A 288 6.73 17.66 11.96
N GLN A 289 5.83 16.67 11.97
CA GLN A 289 6.00 15.47 11.14
C GLN A 289 5.72 15.76 9.66
N VAL A 290 4.74 16.62 9.37
CA VAL A 290 4.50 17.11 8.00
C VAL A 290 5.75 17.83 7.46
N GLU A 291 6.35 18.71 8.25
CA GLU A 291 7.58 19.44 7.90
C GLU A 291 8.76 18.48 7.67
N ARG A 292 8.89 17.42 8.46
CA ARG A 292 9.94 16.40 8.26
C ARG A 292 9.74 15.59 6.99
N ILE A 293 8.50 15.16 6.70
CA ILE A 293 8.17 14.48 5.44
C ILE A 293 8.48 15.39 4.25
N THR A 294 8.12 16.66 4.34
CA THR A 294 8.43 17.68 3.34
C THR A 294 9.92 17.80 3.09
N CYS A 295 10.73 17.92 4.16
CA CYS A 295 12.17 18.03 4.05
C CYS A 295 12.79 16.77 3.43
N ALA A 296 12.33 15.57 3.80
CA ALA A 296 12.79 14.32 3.21
C ALA A 296 12.46 14.24 1.71
N TRP A 297 11.22 14.60 1.32
CA TRP A 297 10.78 14.68 -0.08
C TRP A 297 11.66 15.60 -0.92
N GLN A 298 11.91 16.82 -0.43
CA GLN A 298 12.79 17.80 -1.10
C GLN A 298 14.23 17.33 -1.16
N THR A 299 14.71 16.65 -0.11
CA THR A 299 16.08 16.09 -0.10
C THR A 299 16.24 15.04 -1.20
N ILE A 300 15.24 14.17 -1.38
CA ILE A 300 15.24 13.19 -2.48
C ILE A 300 15.23 13.90 -3.83
N GLN A 301 14.37 14.91 -4.01
CA GLN A 301 14.33 15.71 -5.25
C GLN A 301 15.68 16.32 -5.61
N LEU A 302 16.40 16.85 -4.63
CA LEU A 302 17.69 17.50 -4.85
C LEU A 302 18.86 16.52 -5.00
N ALA A 303 18.81 15.38 -4.32
CA ALA A 303 19.89 14.39 -4.32
C ALA A 303 19.75 13.34 -5.44
N TRP A 304 18.51 13.00 -5.81
CA TRP A 304 18.18 11.99 -6.80
C TRP A 304 16.87 12.34 -7.55
N PRO A 305 16.92 13.29 -8.51
CA PRO A 305 15.75 13.74 -9.26
C PRO A 305 14.98 12.61 -9.95
N GLU A 306 15.68 11.62 -10.50
CA GLU A 306 15.05 10.48 -11.18
C GLU A 306 14.26 9.62 -10.19
N GLY A 307 14.82 9.33 -9.01
CA GLY A 307 14.11 8.61 -7.95
C GLY A 307 12.92 9.39 -7.40
N HIS A 308 13.05 10.73 -7.31
CA HIS A 308 11.93 11.60 -6.96
C HIS A 308 10.80 11.56 -7.99
N ALA A 309 11.11 11.52 -9.28
CA ALA A 309 10.10 11.42 -10.32
C ALA A 309 9.30 10.11 -10.20
N LEU A 310 9.94 8.98 -9.89
CA LEU A 310 9.24 7.72 -9.59
C LEU A 310 8.38 7.85 -8.32
N LEU A 311 8.93 8.50 -7.29
CA LEU A 311 8.26 8.75 -6.02
C LEU A 311 6.94 9.50 -6.21
N ALA A 312 6.97 10.57 -7.00
CA ALA A 312 5.82 11.41 -7.33
C ALA A 312 4.77 10.68 -8.19
N VAL A 313 5.20 9.77 -9.08
CA VAL A 313 4.26 8.99 -9.92
C VAL A 313 3.46 7.97 -9.10
N LEU A 314 4.10 7.33 -8.13
CA LEU A 314 3.57 6.14 -7.46
C LEU A 314 3.06 6.38 -6.05
N THR A 315 3.46 7.45 -5.36
CA THR A 315 3.04 7.73 -3.97
C THR A 315 2.15 8.95 -3.92
N SER A 316 0.93 8.77 -3.41
CA SER A 316 -0.07 9.84 -3.33
C SER A 316 -0.38 10.27 -1.89
N ARG A 317 -0.17 9.36 -0.93
CA ARG A 317 -0.49 9.59 0.48
C ARG A 317 0.50 8.90 1.41
N ILE A 318 1.02 9.66 2.37
CA ILE A 318 1.84 9.14 3.48
C ILE A 318 1.04 9.16 4.76
N ILE A 319 1.02 8.04 5.46
CA ILE A 319 0.50 7.89 6.82
C ILE A 319 1.68 7.84 7.78
N PRO A 320 1.89 8.86 8.63
CA PRO A 320 2.88 8.78 9.69
C PRO A 320 2.49 7.67 10.67
N LEU A 321 3.45 6.81 10.96
CA LEU A 321 3.30 5.67 11.85
C LEU A 321 4.07 5.94 13.14
N GLN A 322 3.40 5.84 14.28
CA GLN A 322 4.03 5.87 15.60
C GLN A 322 4.04 4.45 16.17
N ALA A 323 5.05 3.66 15.79
CA ALA A 323 5.13 2.25 16.15
C ALA A 323 6.57 1.79 16.38
N LYS A 324 6.91 1.52 17.65
CA LYS A 324 8.25 1.02 18.00
C LYS A 324 8.52 -0.33 17.37
N GLY A 325 9.57 -0.42 16.56
CA GLY A 325 10.02 -1.65 15.91
C GLY A 325 9.30 -1.99 14.60
N VAL A 326 8.35 -1.16 14.15
CA VAL A 326 7.82 -1.21 12.78
C VAL A 326 8.49 -0.08 11.99
N VAL A 327 9.04 -0.41 10.82
CA VAL A 327 9.76 0.55 9.98
C VAL A 327 8.79 1.27 9.07
N SER A 328 8.19 0.54 8.14
CA SER A 328 7.22 1.02 7.18
C SER A 328 6.47 -0.17 6.59
N PHE A 329 5.33 0.09 5.97
CA PHE A 329 4.59 -0.90 5.17
C PHE A 329 3.63 -0.22 4.20
N SER A 330 3.16 -0.98 3.23
CA SER A 330 2.14 -0.61 2.26
C SER A 330 1.32 -1.85 1.91
N TYR A 331 0.11 -1.64 1.39
CA TYR A 331 -0.79 -2.71 0.97
C TYR A 331 -0.82 -2.85 -0.55
N ARG A 332 -0.85 -4.08 -1.07
CA ARG A 332 -0.91 -4.32 -2.52
C ARG A 332 -2.24 -3.85 -3.12
N HIS A 333 -3.34 -3.96 -2.38
CA HIS A 333 -4.68 -3.54 -2.79
C HIS A 333 -4.95 -2.04 -2.61
N ARG A 334 -4.02 -1.28 -2.03
CA ARG A 334 -4.12 0.19 -1.88
C ARG A 334 -2.86 0.89 -2.40
N PRO A 335 -2.62 0.87 -3.72
CA PRO A 335 -1.40 1.43 -4.31
C PRO A 335 -1.29 2.94 -4.03
N GLY A 336 -0.08 3.38 -3.71
CA GLY A 336 0.26 4.78 -3.45
C GLY A 336 -0.12 5.30 -2.06
N LEU A 337 -0.54 4.41 -1.15
CA LEU A 337 -0.66 4.67 0.28
C LEU A 337 0.52 4.01 1.02
N SER A 338 1.32 4.81 1.72
CA SER A 338 2.52 4.34 2.45
C SER A 338 2.44 4.67 3.94
N PHE A 339 2.65 3.69 4.80
CA PHE A 339 2.77 3.87 6.25
C PHE A 339 4.24 3.93 6.63
N ILE A 340 4.69 5.04 7.20
CA ILE A 340 6.12 5.29 7.44
C ILE A 340 6.35 5.73 8.87
N ASN A 341 7.29 5.08 9.57
CA ASN A 341 7.59 5.43 10.95
C ASN A 341 8.33 6.77 11.05
N CYS A 342 7.59 7.80 11.45
CA CYS A 342 8.10 9.16 11.57
C CYS A 342 8.54 9.51 13.01
N PHE A 343 8.43 8.62 14.01
CA PHE A 343 8.62 9.00 15.42
C PHE A 343 9.89 8.44 16.05
N ASP A 344 10.25 7.20 15.73
CA ASP A 344 11.40 6.51 16.34
C ASP A 344 12.61 6.41 15.39
N ARG A 345 12.65 7.25 14.34
CA ARG A 345 13.62 7.19 13.24
C ARG A 345 14.11 8.58 12.82
N GLY A 346 15.37 8.66 12.38
CA GLY A 346 16.05 9.90 11.99
C GLY A 346 15.66 10.40 10.60
N ASN A 347 16.20 11.54 10.17
CA ASN A 347 15.87 12.12 8.85
C ASN A 347 16.41 11.27 7.68
N LEU A 348 17.61 10.69 7.81
CA LEU A 348 18.14 9.77 6.80
C LEU A 348 17.28 8.50 6.70
N ASP A 349 16.76 8.00 7.82
CA ASP A 349 15.87 6.84 7.83
C ASP A 349 14.54 7.15 7.13
N LEU A 350 13.97 8.34 7.36
CA LEU A 350 12.74 8.78 6.69
C LEU A 350 12.93 8.90 5.16
N ILE A 351 14.09 9.39 4.71
CA ILE A 351 14.43 9.45 3.28
C ILE A 351 14.50 8.04 2.66
N ASP A 352 15.13 7.09 3.36
CA ASP A 352 15.21 5.69 2.95
C ASP A 352 13.81 5.04 2.91
N ASP A 353 13.04 5.17 3.99
CA ASP A 353 11.71 4.55 4.11
C ASP A 353 10.73 5.05 3.03
N LEU A 354 10.82 6.32 2.61
CA LEU A 354 10.03 6.86 1.50
C LEU A 354 10.31 6.15 0.18
N ILE A 355 11.58 5.95 -0.16
CA ILE A 355 12.00 5.26 -1.38
C ILE A 355 11.73 3.75 -1.25
N HIS A 356 11.89 3.18 -0.06
CA HIS A 356 11.61 1.77 0.20
C HIS A 356 10.15 1.43 -0.10
N GLU A 357 9.20 2.17 0.49
CA GLU A 357 7.77 1.95 0.23
C GLU A 357 7.39 2.30 -1.20
N ASN A 358 8.01 3.33 -1.79
CA ASN A 358 7.81 3.62 -3.20
C ASN A 358 8.24 2.48 -4.13
N SER A 359 9.33 1.80 -3.77
CA SER A 359 9.85 0.66 -4.52
C SER A 359 8.91 -0.55 -4.43
N HIS A 360 8.19 -0.74 -3.32
CA HIS A 360 7.10 -1.72 -3.23
C HIS A 360 5.96 -1.37 -4.19
N HIS A 361 5.51 -0.11 -4.23
CA HIS A 361 4.49 0.34 -5.19
C HIS A 361 4.93 0.12 -6.64
N HIS A 362 6.20 0.40 -6.95
CA HIS A 362 6.77 0.20 -8.28
C HIS A 362 6.74 -1.28 -8.68
N LEU A 363 7.31 -2.16 -7.87
CA LEU A 363 7.35 -3.57 -8.19
C LEU A 363 5.95 -4.18 -8.25
N ASN A 364 5.03 -3.78 -7.36
CA ASN A 364 3.65 -4.25 -7.38
C ASN A 364 2.94 -3.86 -8.70
N LEU A 365 3.19 -2.66 -9.24
CA LEU A 365 2.66 -2.25 -10.53
C LEU A 365 3.24 -3.11 -11.67
N LEU A 366 4.54 -3.41 -11.65
CA LEU A 366 5.17 -4.31 -12.62
C LEU A 366 4.61 -5.73 -12.54
N LEU A 367 4.43 -6.27 -11.33
CA LEU A 367 3.89 -7.61 -11.09
C LEU A 367 2.41 -7.75 -11.49
N ARG A 368 1.64 -6.64 -11.47
CA ARG A 368 0.28 -6.62 -12.00
C ARG A 368 0.24 -6.70 -13.52
N LYS A 369 1.24 -6.13 -14.20
CA LYS A 369 1.29 -6.09 -15.67
C LYS A 369 1.98 -7.30 -16.28
N HIS A 370 3.05 -7.77 -15.64
CA HIS A 370 3.95 -8.76 -16.19
C HIS A 370 4.03 -9.98 -15.28
N VAL A 371 3.85 -11.16 -15.88
CA VAL A 371 4.14 -12.44 -15.21
C VAL A 371 5.66 -12.56 -15.12
N MET A 372 6.22 -12.52 -13.91
CA MET A 372 7.69 -12.55 -13.69
C MET A 372 8.26 -13.96 -13.51
N TYR A 373 7.44 -14.92 -13.11
CA TYR A 373 7.84 -16.28 -12.78
C TYR A 373 6.81 -17.31 -13.27
N ARG A 374 7.25 -18.55 -13.47
CA ARG A 374 6.45 -19.66 -14.02
C ARG A 374 5.87 -20.55 -12.93
N GLY A 375 4.63 -20.30 -12.51
CA GLY A 375 4.04 -21.01 -11.36
C GLY A 375 4.42 -20.34 -10.04
N ASP A 376 3.95 -20.91 -8.92
CA ASP A 376 3.89 -20.15 -7.65
C ASP A 376 5.20 -20.13 -6.86
N HIS A 377 6.02 -21.20 -6.95
CA HIS A 377 7.34 -21.31 -6.32
C HIS A 377 7.40 -20.81 -4.86
N ASN A 378 6.42 -21.25 -4.06
CA ASN A 378 6.28 -20.86 -2.66
C ASN A 378 7.28 -21.54 -1.71
N GLN A 379 8.15 -22.43 -2.22
CA GLN A 379 9.16 -23.11 -1.40
C GLN A 379 10.19 -22.11 -0.85
N GLN A 380 10.44 -22.15 0.45
CA GLN A 380 11.41 -21.28 1.10
C GLN A 380 12.82 -21.87 0.97
N ILE A 381 13.45 -21.69 -0.20
CA ILE A 381 14.76 -22.30 -0.50
C ILE A 381 15.89 -21.28 -0.69
N PHE A 382 15.57 -20.00 -0.84
CA PHE A 382 16.59 -18.96 -1.07
C PHE A 382 16.84 -18.16 0.19
N TYR A 383 18.10 -17.96 0.56
CA TYR A 383 18.45 -17.18 1.73
C TYR A 383 18.27 -15.67 1.48
N SER A 384 17.57 -14.98 2.37
CA SER A 384 17.44 -13.53 2.35
C SER A 384 18.48 -12.87 3.26
N PRO A 385 19.44 -12.08 2.73
CA PRO A 385 20.39 -11.32 3.55
C PRO A 385 19.74 -10.41 4.60
N TRP A 386 18.61 -9.82 4.26
CA TRP A 386 17.91 -8.84 5.11
C TRP A 386 17.10 -9.49 6.23
N ARG A 387 16.47 -10.65 5.94
CA ARG A 387 15.65 -11.38 6.93
C ARG A 387 16.40 -12.49 7.64
N ARG A 388 17.60 -12.84 7.19
CA ARG A 388 18.45 -13.92 7.72
C ARG A 388 17.70 -15.25 7.85
N SER A 389 16.87 -15.55 6.85
CA SER A 389 15.99 -16.72 6.78
C SER A 389 15.77 -17.10 5.33
N LEU A 390 15.38 -18.35 5.09
CA LEU A 390 14.97 -18.81 3.77
C LEU A 390 13.64 -18.17 3.37
N ARG A 391 13.47 -17.92 2.08
CA ARG A 391 12.34 -17.22 1.47
C ARG A 391 12.00 -17.82 0.11
N PRO A 392 10.75 -17.69 -0.34
CA PRO A 392 10.38 -18.05 -1.69
C PRO A 392 10.98 -17.09 -2.71
N LEU A 393 11.01 -17.51 -3.98
CA LEU A 393 11.55 -16.72 -5.10
C LEU A 393 10.94 -15.32 -5.15
N ARG A 394 9.62 -15.22 -5.00
CA ARG A 394 8.88 -13.95 -4.95
C ARG A 394 9.41 -13.01 -3.85
N GLY A 395 9.75 -13.56 -2.69
CA GLY A 395 10.28 -12.79 -1.57
C GLY A 395 11.68 -12.24 -1.84
N ILE A 396 12.52 -13.04 -2.51
CA ILE A 396 13.86 -12.61 -2.94
C ILE A 396 13.78 -11.56 -4.03
N LEU A 397 12.90 -11.72 -5.03
CA LEU A 397 12.71 -10.71 -6.08
C LEU A 397 12.25 -9.38 -5.47
N HIS A 398 11.27 -9.39 -4.56
CA HIS A 398 10.83 -8.18 -3.87
C HIS A 398 11.96 -7.48 -3.13
N ALA A 399 12.70 -8.21 -2.30
CA ALA A 399 13.80 -7.63 -1.54
C ALA A 399 14.90 -7.12 -2.47
N THR A 400 15.32 -7.90 -3.46
CA THR A 400 16.37 -7.50 -4.42
C THR A 400 15.99 -6.20 -5.13
N PHE A 401 14.73 -6.06 -5.57
CA PHE A 401 14.25 -4.84 -6.19
C PHE A 401 14.32 -3.64 -5.24
N THR A 402 13.71 -3.73 -4.05
CA THR A 402 13.61 -2.59 -3.13
C THR A 402 14.97 -2.16 -2.59
N PHE A 403 15.85 -3.11 -2.31
CA PHE A 403 17.20 -2.81 -1.82
C PHE A 403 18.16 -2.38 -2.94
N THR A 404 17.87 -2.69 -4.21
CA THR A 404 18.56 -2.04 -5.35
C THR A 404 18.26 -0.55 -5.39
N MET A 405 16.99 -0.17 -5.22
CA MET A 405 16.58 1.24 -5.14
C MET A 405 17.19 1.93 -3.91
N GLY A 406 17.30 1.23 -2.77
CA GLY A 406 18.03 1.70 -1.59
C GLY A 406 19.52 1.93 -1.87
N ALA A 407 20.20 1.00 -2.54
CA ALA A 407 21.61 1.14 -2.92
C ALA A 407 21.83 2.37 -3.82
N LEU A 408 20.97 2.57 -4.82
CA LEU A 408 20.94 3.76 -5.68
C LEU A 408 20.76 5.03 -4.86
N LEU A 409 19.75 5.08 -3.98
CA LEU A 409 19.49 6.23 -3.10
C LEU A 409 20.74 6.59 -2.28
N PHE A 410 21.32 5.62 -1.57
CA PHE A 410 22.47 5.89 -0.71
C PHE A 410 23.71 6.32 -1.50
N GLN A 411 23.91 5.79 -2.70
CA GLN A 411 24.96 6.24 -3.61
C GLN A 411 24.74 7.70 -4.02
N ARG A 412 23.50 8.06 -4.39
CA ARG A 412 23.14 9.41 -4.84
C ARG A 412 23.26 10.42 -3.71
N LEU A 413 22.75 10.11 -2.51
CA LEU A 413 22.91 10.93 -1.31
C LEU A 413 24.39 11.16 -0.96
N SER A 414 25.20 10.10 -0.99
CA SER A 414 26.63 10.18 -0.67
C SER A 414 27.39 11.06 -1.67
N SER A 415 27.04 10.95 -2.95
CA SER A 415 27.65 11.75 -4.02
C SER A 415 27.20 13.22 -3.96
N TRP A 416 25.93 13.46 -3.69
CA TRP A 416 25.34 14.79 -3.50
C TRP A 416 25.99 15.55 -2.34
N ALA A 417 26.26 14.86 -1.23
CA ALA A 417 26.97 15.41 -0.07
C ALA A 417 28.44 15.73 -0.35
N SER A 418 29.08 14.97 -1.24
CA SER A 418 30.49 15.14 -1.63
C SER A 418 30.72 16.25 -2.67
N GLY A 419 29.67 16.74 -3.33
CA GLY A 419 29.78 17.81 -4.34
C GLY A 419 30.10 19.19 -3.75
N ARG A 420 30.36 20.18 -4.62
CA ARG A 420 30.58 21.58 -4.22
C ARG A 420 29.36 22.10 -3.43
N GLY A 421 29.60 22.63 -2.23
CA GLY A 421 28.52 23.06 -1.32
C GLY A 421 27.70 21.92 -0.70
N GLY A 422 28.07 20.65 -0.93
CA GLY A 422 27.35 19.48 -0.46
C GLY A 422 27.21 19.42 1.06
N ALA A 423 28.25 19.77 1.82
CA ALA A 423 28.20 19.79 3.28
C ALA A 423 27.16 20.77 3.84
N ALA A 424 27.02 21.95 3.23
CA ALA A 424 26.03 22.95 3.64
C ALA A 424 24.60 22.46 3.36
N ARG A 425 24.36 21.92 2.15
CA ARG A 425 23.05 21.35 1.77
C ARG A 425 22.68 20.13 2.61
N TRP A 426 23.64 19.26 2.92
CA TRP A 426 23.46 18.11 3.81
C TRP A 426 23.00 18.55 5.21
N LYS A 427 23.65 19.57 5.78
CA LYS A 427 23.25 20.16 7.06
C LYS A 427 21.87 20.83 6.98
N GLN A 428 21.56 21.52 5.89
CA GLN A 428 20.24 22.14 5.66
C GLN A 428 19.12 21.11 5.57
N ALA A 429 19.39 19.93 5.02
CA ALA A 429 18.47 18.77 5.03
C ALA A 429 18.31 18.14 6.44
N GLY A 430 18.92 18.72 7.47
CA GLY A 430 18.88 18.21 8.84
C GLY A 430 19.62 16.88 9.01
N LEU A 431 20.66 16.65 8.20
CA LEU A 431 21.50 15.45 8.24
C LEU A 431 22.87 15.75 8.84
N THR A 432 23.42 14.80 9.59
CA THR A 432 24.70 14.92 10.30
C THR A 432 25.85 14.27 9.54
N GLN A 433 27.09 14.53 9.95
CA GLN A 433 28.26 13.83 9.40
C GLN A 433 28.21 12.32 9.67
N ARG A 434 27.63 11.91 10.80
CA ARG A 434 27.38 10.50 11.11
C ARG A 434 26.38 9.88 10.14
N ASP A 435 25.35 10.62 9.73
CA ASP A 435 24.41 10.18 8.71
C ASP A 435 25.10 9.98 7.35
N LEU A 436 26.03 10.86 6.97
CA LEU A 436 26.80 10.68 5.74
C LEU A 436 27.65 9.40 5.77
N GLN A 437 28.33 9.14 6.89
CA GLN A 437 29.06 7.89 7.08
C GLN A 437 28.13 6.67 7.05
N ARG A 438 26.93 6.80 7.64
CA ARG A 438 25.91 5.76 7.64
C ARG A 438 25.35 5.49 6.23
N ALA A 439 25.06 6.53 5.45
CA ALA A 439 24.60 6.40 4.07
C ALA A 439 25.63 5.66 3.20
N ARG A 440 26.91 6.04 3.32
CA ARG A 440 28.01 5.34 2.63
C ARG A 440 28.15 3.88 3.05
N PHE A 441 28.03 3.60 4.35
CA PHE A 441 28.01 2.23 4.87
C PHE A 441 26.83 1.43 4.30
N ARG A 442 25.61 1.97 4.36
CA ARG A 442 24.39 1.33 3.83
C ARG A 442 24.51 1.07 2.33
N CYS A 443 25.06 2.01 1.55
CA CYS A 443 25.32 1.79 0.13
C CYS A 443 26.14 0.51 -0.12
N LEU A 444 27.26 0.33 0.59
CA LEU A 444 28.12 -0.85 0.46
C LEU A 444 27.44 -2.14 0.99
N GLU A 445 26.68 -2.02 2.08
CA GLU A 445 25.92 -3.12 2.67
C GLU A 445 24.84 -3.65 1.71
N GLU A 446 24.08 -2.74 1.08
CA GLU A 446 23.05 -3.09 0.11
C GLU A 446 23.65 -3.66 -1.17
N VAL A 447 24.73 -3.07 -1.71
CA VAL A 447 25.43 -3.64 -2.88
C VAL A 447 25.80 -5.11 -2.64
N ALA A 448 26.43 -5.43 -1.49
CA ALA A 448 26.80 -6.80 -1.16
C ALA A 448 25.58 -7.74 -1.02
N SER A 449 24.51 -7.27 -0.37
CA SER A 449 23.29 -8.05 -0.13
C SER A 449 22.48 -8.30 -1.41
N VAL A 450 22.39 -7.28 -2.27
CA VAL A 450 21.71 -7.39 -3.55
C VAL A 450 22.51 -8.28 -4.50
N ARG A 451 23.85 -8.15 -4.56
CA ARG A 451 24.71 -9.06 -5.34
C ARG A 451 24.51 -10.52 -4.95
N TYR A 452 24.42 -10.80 -3.65
CA TYR A 452 24.10 -12.14 -3.16
C TYR A 452 22.78 -12.64 -3.75
N SER A 453 21.72 -11.84 -3.64
CA SER A 453 20.37 -12.24 -4.05
C SER A 453 20.22 -12.32 -5.57
N LEU A 454 20.94 -11.48 -6.33
CA LEU A 454 20.99 -11.56 -7.79
C LEU A 454 21.60 -12.89 -8.27
N HIS A 455 22.61 -13.42 -7.57
CA HIS A 455 23.12 -14.76 -7.88
C HIS A 455 22.00 -15.81 -7.74
N ASP A 456 21.20 -15.74 -6.69
CA ASP A 456 20.10 -16.68 -6.46
C ASP A 456 18.99 -16.54 -7.53
N LEU A 457 18.70 -15.31 -7.96
CA LEU A 457 17.75 -15.06 -9.05
C LEU A 457 18.26 -15.56 -10.41
N HIS A 458 19.54 -15.37 -10.71
CA HIS A 458 20.18 -15.94 -11.90
C HIS A 458 20.21 -17.46 -11.86
N TYR A 459 20.39 -18.06 -10.68
CA TYR A 459 20.28 -19.50 -10.50
C TYR A 459 18.84 -19.99 -10.76
N ALA A 460 17.84 -19.30 -10.21
CA ALA A 460 16.44 -19.61 -10.45
C ALA A 460 16.06 -19.52 -11.94
N ASP A 461 16.68 -18.60 -12.68
CA ASP A 461 16.52 -18.52 -14.14
C ASP A 461 17.24 -19.66 -14.87
N HIS A 462 18.57 -19.73 -14.76
CA HIS A 462 19.40 -20.58 -15.60
C HIS A 462 19.34 -22.07 -15.25
N HIS A 463 19.16 -22.40 -13.96
CA HIS A 463 19.19 -23.79 -13.50
C HIS A 463 17.80 -24.35 -13.20
N LEU A 464 16.89 -23.51 -12.71
CA LEU A 464 15.54 -23.96 -12.37
C LEU A 464 14.51 -23.61 -13.45
N GLY A 465 14.81 -22.66 -14.35
CA GLY A 465 13.89 -22.25 -15.42
C GLY A 465 12.65 -21.50 -14.92
N TRP A 466 12.71 -20.94 -13.72
CA TRP A 466 11.57 -20.36 -12.99
C TRP A 466 11.20 -18.95 -13.46
N LEU A 467 12.12 -18.20 -14.07
CA LEU A 467 11.84 -16.84 -14.56
C LEU A 467 11.27 -16.83 -15.98
N THR A 468 10.31 -15.94 -16.21
CA THR A 468 9.81 -15.61 -17.55
C THR A 468 10.76 -14.64 -18.28
N GLY A 469 10.45 -14.29 -19.53
CA GLY A 469 11.19 -13.24 -20.25
C GLY A 469 11.16 -11.89 -19.54
N SER A 470 10.01 -11.49 -19.00
CA SER A 470 9.88 -10.25 -18.22
C SER A 470 10.67 -10.34 -16.91
N GLY A 471 10.64 -11.49 -16.22
CA GLY A 471 11.44 -11.72 -15.01
C GLY A 471 12.94 -11.60 -15.28
N ARG A 472 13.44 -12.27 -16.33
CA ARG A 472 14.84 -12.14 -16.77
C ARG A 472 15.22 -10.70 -17.08
N HIS A 473 14.37 -9.98 -17.82
CA HIS A 473 14.64 -8.60 -18.19
C HIS A 473 14.76 -7.71 -16.94
N LEU A 474 13.87 -7.86 -15.97
CA LEU A 474 13.95 -7.12 -14.70
C LEU A 474 15.24 -7.46 -13.92
N VAL A 475 15.57 -8.75 -13.77
CA VAL A 475 16.80 -9.18 -13.09
C VAL A 475 18.06 -8.64 -13.78
N GLY A 476 18.06 -8.59 -15.12
CA GLY A 476 19.11 -7.95 -15.90
C GLY A 476 19.27 -6.47 -15.56
N GLN A 477 18.18 -5.70 -15.56
CA GLN A 477 18.21 -4.28 -15.17
C GLN A 477 18.69 -4.07 -13.73
N LEU A 478 18.28 -4.91 -12.78
CA LEU A 478 18.76 -4.85 -11.40
C LEU A 478 20.26 -5.14 -11.31
N THR A 479 20.76 -6.08 -12.13
CA THR A 479 22.19 -6.40 -12.23
C THR A 479 22.99 -5.20 -12.74
N GLU A 480 22.56 -4.60 -13.85
CA GLU A 480 23.20 -3.40 -14.42
C GLU A 480 23.20 -2.22 -13.45
N ALA A 481 22.08 -2.00 -12.74
CA ALA A 481 21.95 -0.96 -11.73
C ALA A 481 22.95 -1.13 -10.60
N ILE A 482 23.05 -2.34 -10.04
CA ILE A 482 23.99 -2.63 -8.95
C ILE A 482 25.44 -2.58 -9.40
N GLU A 483 25.75 -3.02 -10.62
CA GLU A 483 27.08 -2.88 -11.22
C GLU A 483 27.52 -1.43 -11.29
N HIS A 484 26.63 -0.56 -11.73
CA HIS A 484 26.90 0.87 -11.77
C HIS A 484 27.11 1.44 -10.36
N VAL A 485 26.23 1.13 -9.41
CA VAL A 485 26.35 1.60 -8.02
C VAL A 485 27.63 1.11 -7.35
N GLU A 486 28.02 -0.14 -7.59
CA GLU A 486 29.25 -0.73 -7.05
C GLU A 486 30.50 0.02 -7.52
N ARG A 487 30.59 0.29 -8.84
CA ARG A 487 31.70 1.07 -9.41
C ARG A 487 31.77 2.48 -8.80
N GLU A 488 30.63 3.16 -8.71
CA GLU A 488 30.56 4.54 -8.18
C GLU A 488 30.80 4.63 -6.66
N SER A 489 30.49 3.56 -5.93
CA SER A 489 30.61 3.51 -4.46
C SER A 489 31.99 3.06 -3.97
N GLU A 490 32.88 2.61 -4.86
CA GLU A 490 34.25 2.19 -4.53
C GLU A 490 35.00 3.25 -3.71
N ARG A 491 34.83 4.53 -4.08
CA ARG A 491 35.43 5.68 -3.38
C ARG A 491 35.00 5.78 -1.92
N PHE A 492 33.82 5.27 -1.56
CA PHE A 492 33.29 5.33 -0.20
C PHE A 492 33.93 4.27 0.72
N LYS A 493 34.52 3.19 0.18
CA LYS A 493 35.08 2.10 0.99
C LYS A 493 36.16 2.58 1.96
N ARG A 494 37.05 3.48 1.51
CA ARG A 494 38.10 4.05 2.38
C ARG A 494 37.50 4.87 3.51
N ASP A 495 36.50 5.70 3.20
CA ASP A 495 35.83 6.55 4.18
C ASP A 495 35.09 5.73 5.23
N VAL A 496 34.36 4.69 4.81
CA VAL A 496 33.67 3.77 5.73
C VAL A 496 34.66 3.00 6.58
N SER A 497 35.77 2.53 5.99
CA SER A 497 36.82 1.79 6.70
C SER A 497 37.48 2.60 7.82
N ARG A 498 37.52 3.93 7.69
CA ARG A 498 38.03 4.89 8.70
C ARG A 498 36.95 5.39 9.66
N SER A 499 35.69 5.02 9.45
CA SER A 499 34.56 5.47 10.26
C SER A 499 34.19 4.47 11.36
N ALA A 500 33.24 4.87 12.22
CA ALA A 500 32.65 3.98 13.24
C ALA A 500 31.94 2.75 12.64
N PHE A 501 31.63 2.73 11.35
CA PHE A 501 30.93 1.62 10.67
C PHE A 501 31.87 0.55 10.08
N SER A 502 33.19 0.72 10.22
CA SER A 502 34.22 -0.20 9.70
C SER A 502 34.04 -1.66 10.20
N SER A 503 33.75 -1.84 11.50
CA SER A 503 33.53 -3.15 12.10
C SER A 503 32.22 -3.80 11.61
N ALA A 504 31.15 -3.00 11.49
CA ALA A 504 29.86 -3.45 11.00
C ALA A 504 29.96 -3.94 9.55
N LEU A 505 30.65 -3.20 8.67
CA LEU A 505 30.84 -3.60 7.27
C LEU A 505 31.64 -4.90 7.14
N ARG A 506 32.71 -5.06 7.93
CA ARG A 506 33.48 -6.32 7.96
C ARG A 506 32.65 -7.49 8.46
N LYS A 507 31.83 -7.27 9.50
CA LYS A 507 30.91 -8.29 10.03
C LYS A 507 29.90 -8.72 8.97
N HIS A 508 29.22 -7.76 8.33
CA HIS A 508 28.27 -8.03 7.25
C HIS A 508 28.90 -8.81 6.10
N SER A 509 30.08 -8.40 5.65
CA SER A 509 30.79 -9.09 4.55
C SER A 509 31.07 -10.56 4.89
N LYS A 510 31.48 -10.84 6.14
CA LYS A 510 31.67 -12.21 6.63
C LYS A 510 30.36 -12.99 6.70
N GLU A 511 29.28 -12.37 7.19
CA GLU A 511 27.95 -12.98 7.25
C GLU A 511 27.44 -13.39 5.86
N ILE A 512 27.60 -12.53 4.85
CA ILE A 512 27.23 -12.82 3.46
C ILE A 512 28.07 -13.97 2.89
N GLN A 513 29.38 -13.97 3.14
CA GLN A 513 30.26 -15.06 2.69
C GLN A 513 29.89 -16.39 3.35
N GLN A 514 29.63 -16.40 4.65
CA GLN A 514 29.22 -17.59 5.38
C GLN A 514 27.85 -18.09 4.92
N ALA A 515 26.89 -17.19 4.69
CA ALA A 515 25.60 -17.52 4.12
C ALA A 515 25.75 -18.13 2.72
N ARG A 516 26.69 -17.66 1.90
CA ARG A 516 26.94 -18.24 0.56
C ARG A 516 27.54 -19.65 0.67
N GLN A 517 28.39 -19.91 1.66
CA GLN A 517 28.92 -21.25 1.93
C GLN A 517 27.85 -22.21 2.47
N THR A 518 26.92 -21.69 3.28
CA THR A 518 25.88 -22.49 3.95
C THR A 518 24.70 -22.78 3.03
N TYR A 519 24.25 -21.78 2.27
CA TYR A 519 22.99 -21.81 1.51
C TYR A 519 23.17 -21.67 -0.01
N GLY A 520 24.39 -21.43 -0.50
CA GLY A 520 24.61 -21.06 -1.91
C GLY A 520 24.27 -22.14 -2.93
N PRO A 521 24.12 -21.72 -4.20
CA PRO A 521 22.81 -21.43 -4.80
C PRO A 521 21.89 -22.66 -4.91
N MET A 522 22.43 -23.88 -4.72
CA MET A 522 21.91 -24.96 -3.86
C MET A 522 23.00 -26.02 -3.63
N ARG A 523 23.42 -26.29 -2.38
CA ARG A 523 23.94 -27.63 -1.96
C ARG A 523 22.81 -28.37 -1.26
N LEU A 524 21.85 -28.87 -2.04
CA LEU A 524 20.91 -29.86 -1.54
C LEU A 524 21.40 -31.21 -2.00
N SER A 525 22.14 -31.92 -1.14
CA SER A 525 22.29 -33.37 -1.31
C SER A 525 20.96 -34.12 -1.18
N ARG A 526 19.84 -33.42 -0.93
CA ARG A 526 18.45 -33.90 -0.96
C ARG A 526 17.49 -32.74 -1.27
N ALA A 527 17.06 -32.62 -2.51
CA ALA A 527 15.78 -32.00 -2.90
C ALA A 527 15.05 -32.98 -3.80
#